data_AF-A0A497JRX2-F1
#
_entry.id   AF-A0A497JRX2-F1
#
_cell.length_a   1.000
_cell.length_b   1.000
_cell.length_c   1.000
_cell.angle_alpha   90.00
_cell.angle_beta   90.00
_cell.angle_gamma   90.00
#
_symmetry.space_group_name_H-M   'P 1'
#
loop_
_entity.id
_entity.type
_entity.pdbx_description
1 polymer ?
#
loop_
_entity_poly.entity_id
_entity_poly.type
_entity_poly.pdbx_seq_one_letter_code
_entity_poly.pdbx_strand_id
1 'polypeptide(L)' 'MSKEEILEEIAHEVKACRKCPLWKTRKNAVPGDGNPSAEVMFIGEAPGYWEDVKGKPFVGAAGKFL' A
#
# COMPACT_ATOMS: atom_id res chain seq x y z
N MET A 1 0.19 -22.06 -0.94
CA MET A 1 -0.45 -20.75 -0.76
C MET A 1 -0.78 -20.17 -2.13
N SER A 2 -1.94 -19.55 -2.28
CA SER A 2 -2.31 -18.77 -3.48
C SER A 2 -1.51 -17.45 -3.53
N LYS A 3 -1.55 -16.76 -4.68
CA LYS A 3 -0.90 -15.44 -4.81
C LYS A 3 -1.57 -14.41 -3.91
N GLU A 4 -2.89 -14.52 -3.77
CA GLU A 4 -3.73 -13.73 -2.88
C GLU A 4 -3.25 -13.88 -1.43
N GLU A 5 -3.09 -15.11 -0.94
CA GLU A 5 -2.63 -15.41 0.43
C GLU A 5 -1.22 -14.84 0.70
N ILE A 6 -0.32 -14.93 -0.28
CA ILE A 6 1.03 -14.37 -0.16
C ILE A 6 1.00 -12.83 -0.04
N LEU A 7 0.18 -12.16 -0.85
CA LEU A 7 0.05 -10.70 -0.77
C LEU A 7 -0.62 -10.24 0.52
N GLU A 8 -1.56 -11.02 1.06
CA GLU A 8 -2.16 -10.76 2.37
C GLU A 8 -1.13 -10.88 3.50
N GLU A 9 -0.27 -11.90 3.46
CA GLU A 9 0.82 -12.07 4.43
C GLU A 9 1.79 -10.89 4.38
N ILE A 10 2.23 -10.49 3.19
CA ILE A 10 3.09 -9.31 2.99
C ILE A 10 2.39 -8.05 3.52
N ALA A 11 1.09 -7.88 3.24
CA ALA A 11 0.32 -6.74 3.73
C ALA A 11 0.28 -6.69 5.27
N HIS A 12 0.19 -7.85 5.95
CA HIS A 12 0.28 -7.92 7.40
C HIS A 12 1.66 -7.51 7.91
N GLU A 13 2.74 -8.00 7.30
CA GLU A 13 4.10 -7.61 7.68
C GLU A 13 4.34 -6.10 7.52
N VAL A 14 3.89 -5.51 6.41
CA VAL A 14 4.01 -4.07 6.14
C VAL A 14 3.24 -3.25 7.19
N LYS A 15 2.01 -3.65 7.55
CA LYS A 15 1.20 -2.97 8.58
C LYS A 15 1.88 -3.00 9.95
N ALA A 16 2.51 -4.11 10.31
CA ALA A 16 3.23 -4.28 11.56
C ALA A 16 4.64 -3.66 11.56
N CYS A 17 5.18 -3.28 10.40
CA CYS A 17 6.58 -2.88 10.25
C CYS A 17 6.93 -1.65 11.09
N ARG A 18 7.98 -1.77 11.91
CA ARG A 18 8.57 -0.69 12.72
C ARG A 18 10.06 -0.43 12.44
N LYS A 19 10.56 -0.87 11.28
CA LYS A 19 11.99 -0.84 10.93
C LYS A 19 12.55 0.57 10.65
N CYS A 20 11.72 1.59 10.41
CA CYS A 20 12.16 2.97 10.18
C CYS A 20 11.21 4.02 10.81
N PRO A 21 11.65 5.26 11.08
CA PRO A 21 10.83 6.25 11.81
C PRO A 21 9.45 6.57 11.22
N LEU A 22 9.19 6.27 9.95
CA LEU A 22 7.90 6.51 9.27
C LEU A 22 6.72 5.80 9.96
N TRP A 23 6.98 4.71 10.69
CA TRP A 23 5.92 4.04 11.44
C TRP A 23 5.30 4.90 12.54
N LYS A 24 6.03 5.90 13.02
CA LYS A 24 5.59 6.77 14.12
C LYS A 24 4.51 7.78 13.69
N THR A 25 4.46 8.13 12.41
CA THR A 25 3.64 9.25 11.91
C THR A 25 2.49 8.80 11.01
N ARG A 26 2.61 7.64 10.34
CA ARG A 26 1.54 7.11 9.49
C ARG A 26 0.30 6.77 10.33
N LYS A 27 -0.90 7.05 9.81
CA LYS A 27 -2.16 6.50 10.32
C LYS A 27 -2.36 5.08 9.82
N ASN A 28 -2.14 4.84 8.52
CA ASN A 28 -2.27 3.53 7.91
C ASN A 28 -1.05 3.23 7.02
N ALA A 29 -0.57 2.00 7.06
CA ALA A 29 0.36 1.52 6.04
C ALA A 29 -0.40 1.20 4.74
N VAL A 30 0.25 1.37 3.59
CA VAL A 30 -0.36 1.17 2.27
C VAL A 30 0.47 0.13 1.50
N PRO A 31 0.22 -1.17 1.69
CA PRO A 31 1.03 -2.25 1.10
C PRO A 31 0.81 -2.45 -0.42
N GLY A 32 -0.30 -1.93 -0.96
CA GLY A 32 -0.73 -2.15 -2.34
C GLY A 32 -2.19 -2.56 -2.42
N ASP A 33 -2.79 -2.46 -3.60
CA ASP A 33 -4.15 -2.93 -3.93
C ASP A 33 -4.14 -3.33 -5.42
N GLY A 34 -4.82 -4.42 -5.78
CA GLY A 34 -4.87 -4.88 -7.17
C GLY A 34 -4.97 -6.39 -7.38
N ASN A 35 -4.99 -6.80 -8.65
CA ASN A 35 -5.06 -8.20 -9.06
C ASN A 35 -3.69 -8.88 -8.90
N PRO A 36 -3.55 -9.96 -8.11
CA PRO A 36 -2.28 -10.69 -7.94
C PRO A 36 -1.77 -11.35 -9.23
N SER A 37 -2.61 -11.44 -10.25
CA SER A 37 -2.28 -11.92 -11.59
C SER A 37 -2.24 -10.81 -12.64
N ALA A 38 -2.16 -9.54 -12.25
CA ALA A 38 -1.93 -8.45 -13.19
C ALA A 38 -0.59 -8.62 -13.93
N GLU A 39 -0.59 -8.37 -15.24
CA GLU A 39 0.63 -8.40 -16.06
C GLU A 39 1.48 -7.13 -15.92
N VAL A 40 0.86 -6.04 -15.44
CA VAL A 40 1.49 -4.73 -15.27
C VAL A 40 1.29 -4.25 -13.84
N MET A 41 2.36 -3.72 -13.24
CA MET A 41 2.36 -3.12 -11.91
C MET A 41 2.78 -1.66 -12.01
N PHE A 42 2.01 -0.79 -11.35
CA PHE A 42 2.34 0.64 -11.19
C PHE A 42 2.94 0.89 -9.81
N ILE A 43 4.09 1.56 -9.77
CA ILE A 43 4.81 1.87 -8.53
C ILE A 43 4.96 3.40 -8.45
N GLY A 44 4.38 3.98 -7.40
CA GLY A 44 4.56 5.40 -7.06
C GLY A 44 5.70 5.62 -6.07
N GLU A 45 5.84 6.85 -5.59
CA GLU A 45 6.88 7.21 -4.62
C GLU A 45 6.52 6.80 -3.19
N ALA A 46 5.44 7.35 -2.63
CA ALA A 46 5.02 7.13 -1.24
C ALA A 46 3.53 7.49 -1.02
N PRO A 47 2.90 7.03 0.09
CA PRO A 47 1.56 7.45 0.46
C PRO A 47 1.48 8.96 0.75
N GLY A 48 0.54 9.65 0.10
CA GLY A 48 0.15 11.01 0.45
C GLY A 48 -0.87 11.06 1.60
N TYR A 49 -1.42 12.24 1.86
CA TYR A 49 -2.40 12.45 2.94
C TYR A 49 -3.63 11.53 2.82
N TRP A 50 -4.22 11.44 1.62
CA TRP A 50 -5.44 10.65 1.43
C TRP A 50 -5.18 9.15 1.43
N GLU A 51 -4.02 8.73 0.93
CA GLU A 51 -3.55 7.36 0.99
C GLU A 51 -3.33 6.93 2.45
N ASP A 52 -2.66 7.75 3.25
CA ASP A 52 -2.44 7.50 4.68
C ASP A 52 -3.76 7.47 5.47
N VAL A 53 -4.72 8.34 5.14
CA VAL A 53 -6.04 8.34 5.79
C VAL A 53 -6.86 7.11 5.44
N LYS A 54 -6.83 6.67 4.17
CA LYS A 54 -7.71 5.58 3.66
C LYS A 54 -7.04 4.20 3.65
N GLY A 55 -5.73 4.11 3.82
CA GLY A 55 -4.98 2.86 3.75
C GLY A 55 -4.94 2.25 2.33
N LYS A 56 -5.12 3.06 1.29
CA LYS A 56 -5.17 2.62 -0.12
C LYS A 56 -4.26 3.47 -1.01
N PRO A 57 -3.59 2.88 -2.02
CA PRO A 57 -2.72 3.62 -2.93
C PRO A 57 -3.54 4.45 -3.92
N PHE A 58 -2.98 5.58 -4.39
CA PHE A 58 -3.54 6.40 -5.48
C PHE A 58 -5.01 6.84 -5.29
N VAL A 59 -5.39 7.26 -4.09
CA VAL A 59 -6.76 7.73 -3.77
C VAL A 59 -6.86 9.26 -3.58
N GLY A 60 -5.72 9.95 -3.65
CA GLY A 60 -5.59 11.39 -3.62
C GLY A 60 -5.74 12.04 -5.00
N ALA A 61 -5.34 13.31 -5.10
CA ALA A 61 -5.52 14.08 -6.33
C ALA A 61 -4.75 13.49 -7.53
N ALA A 62 -3.50 13.06 -7.31
CA ALA A 62 -2.69 12.47 -8.37
C ALA A 62 -3.28 11.14 -8.87
N GLY A 63 -3.83 10.33 -7.98
CA GLY A 63 -4.41 9.04 -8.33
C GLY A 63 -5.71 9.12 -9.14
N LYS A 64 -6.39 10.28 -9.18
CA LYS A 64 -7.56 10.48 -10.07
C LYS A 64 -7.21 10.51 -11.55
N PHE A 65 -5.93 10.73 -11.87
CA PHE A 65 -5.43 10.81 -13.25
C PHE A 65 -4.66 9.55 -13.67
N LEU A 66 -4.52 8.58 -12.76
CA LEU A 66 -3.82 7.32 -12.99
C LEU A 66 -4.81 6.20 -13.32
#